data_AF-Q477Z5-F1
#
_entry.id   AF-Q477Z5-F1
#
_cell.length_a   1.000
_cell.length_b   1.000
_cell.length_c   1.000
_cell.angle_alpha   90.00
_cell.angle_beta   90.00
_cell.angle_gamma   90.00
#
_symmetry.space_group_name_H-M   'P 1'
#
loop_
_entity.id
_entity.type
_entity.pdbx_description
1 polymer ?
#
loop_
_entity_poly.entity_id
_entity_poly.type
_entity_poly.pdbx_seq_one_letter_code
_entity_poly.pdbx_strand_id
1 'polypeptide(L)'
;MNINATLIGQAIWFALFIWITMKYVWPPLQKAMADRQAQIAEGLAAAERGKHEQELAAKRSADALREAKEKSADFVAQAEKRAQQIVEEAKGTAKIEADKVVAGAKAEIEQEVERAKQQLRERVAELAVAGAEKILRKEINASAHADMLAALKQDL
;
A
#
# COMPACT_ATOMS: atom_id res chain seq x y z
N MET A 1 54.83 100.13 17.64
CA MET A 1 53.86 99.33 18.43
C MET A 1 52.95 98.46 17.54
N ASN A 2 53.45 97.91 16.43
CA ASN A 2 52.61 97.21 15.44
C ASN A 2 52.61 95.68 15.60
N ILE A 3 53.46 95.13 16.48
CA ILE A 3 53.59 93.68 16.70
C ILE A 3 52.32 93.09 17.34
N ASN A 4 51.71 93.79 18.31
CA ASN A 4 50.50 93.29 18.96
C ASN A 4 49.30 93.27 18.01
N ALA A 5 49.17 94.25 17.12
CA ALA A 5 48.13 94.25 16.09
C ALA A 5 48.32 93.09 15.11
N THR A 6 49.55 92.79 14.70
CA THR A 6 49.84 91.62 13.84
C THR A 6 49.57 90.29 14.55
N LEU A 7 49.86 90.18 15.86
CA LEU A 7 49.59 88.97 16.66
C LEU A 7 48.09 88.74 16.86
N ILE A 8 47.32 89.80 17.16
CA ILE A 8 45.86 89.72 17.29
C ILE A 8 45.24 89.34 15.94
N GLY A 9 45.69 89.96 14.84
CA GLY A 9 45.25 89.60 13.49
C GLY A 9 45.54 88.13 13.16
N GLN A 10 46.76 87.65 13.46
CA GLN A 10 47.13 86.24 13.28
C GLN A 10 46.28 85.30 14.13
N ALA A 11 45.99 85.66 15.39
CA ALA A 11 45.14 84.87 16.28
C ALA A 11 43.69 84.79 15.79
N ILE A 12 43.12 85.90 15.29
CA ILE A 12 41.78 85.92 14.69
C ILE A 12 41.74 85.04 13.44
N TRP A 13 42.75 85.15 12.56
CA TRP A 13 42.86 84.32 11.36
C TRP A 13 43.01 82.83 11.69
N PHE A 14 43.80 82.51 12.70
CA PHE A 14 43.96 81.15 13.19
C PHE A 14 42.66 80.60 13.81
N ALA A 15 41.95 81.39 14.61
CA ALA A 15 40.65 81.01 15.17
C ALA A 15 39.58 80.81 14.08
N LEU A 16 39.56 81.68 13.08
CA LEU A 16 38.66 81.55 11.93
C LEU A 16 38.99 80.29 11.11
N PHE A 17 40.27 79.99 10.90
CA PHE A 17 40.72 78.77 10.22
C PHE A 17 40.31 77.50 10.99
N ILE A 18 40.50 77.46 12.31
CA ILE A 18 40.02 76.36 13.16
C ILE A 18 38.50 76.25 13.06
N TRP A 19 37.77 77.36 13.15
CA TRP A 19 36.31 77.34 13.07
C TRP A 19 35.80 76.81 11.72
N ILE A 20 36.41 77.23 10.61
CA ILE A 20 36.08 76.75 9.27
C ILE A 20 36.43 75.27 9.13
N THR A 21 37.60 74.83 9.57
CA THR A 21 38.00 73.41 9.47
C THR A 21 37.13 72.51 10.35
N MET A 22 36.80 72.94 11.56
CA MET A 22 35.87 72.21 12.45
C MET A 22 34.44 72.16 11.89
N LYS A 23 33.96 73.22 11.21
CA LYS A 23 32.58 73.29 10.72
C LYS A 23 32.39 72.74 9.30
N TYR A 24 33.41 72.80 8.45
CA TYR A 24 33.32 72.41 7.04
C TYR A 24 34.15 71.17 6.68
N VAL A 25 35.29 70.91 7.33
CA VAL A 25 36.18 69.79 6.96
C VAL A 25 35.91 68.56 7.82
N TRP A 26 35.70 68.73 9.13
CA TRP A 26 35.41 67.61 10.03
C TRP A 26 34.08 66.89 9.75
N PRO A 27 32.95 67.58 9.50
CA PRO A 27 31.68 66.90 9.25
C PRO A 27 31.68 65.98 8.01
N PRO A 28 32.17 66.39 6.82
CA PRO A 28 32.25 65.47 5.68
C PRO A 28 33.27 64.34 5.90
N LEU A 29 34.34 64.57 6.66
CA LEU A 29 35.32 63.53 7.00
C LEU A 29 34.72 62.45 7.90
N GLN A 30 34.01 62.86 8.96
CA GLN A 30 33.30 61.94 9.86
C GLN A 30 32.19 61.20 9.12
N LYS A 31 31.43 61.90 8.27
CA LYS A 31 30.40 61.29 7.44
C LYS A 31 30.98 60.23 6.50
N ALA A 32 32.08 60.54 5.80
CA ALA A 32 32.73 59.58 4.91
C ALA A 32 33.24 58.32 5.64
N MET A 33 33.76 58.49 6.87
CA MET A 33 34.17 57.38 7.72
C MET A 33 32.97 56.56 8.22
N ALA A 34 31.91 57.23 8.67
CA ALA A 34 30.68 56.61 9.14
C ALA A 34 29.97 55.84 8.01
N ASP A 35 29.88 56.42 6.81
CA ASP A 35 29.29 55.79 5.62
C ASP A 35 30.09 54.53 5.24
N ARG A 36 31.43 54.57 5.28
CA ARG A 36 32.27 53.38 5.05
C ARG A 36 32.09 52.32 6.13
N GLN A 37 32.07 52.72 7.40
CA GLN A 37 31.86 51.80 8.52
C GLN A 37 30.48 51.15 8.43
N ALA A 38 29.45 51.92 8.08
CA ALA A 38 28.09 51.43 7.85
C ALA A 38 28.03 50.44 6.69
N GLN A 39 28.65 50.74 5.53
CA GLN A 39 28.70 49.82 4.39
C GLN A 39 29.43 48.50 4.72
N ILE A 40 30.54 48.55 5.46
CA ILE A 40 31.26 47.35 5.87
C ILE A 40 30.43 46.54 6.88
N ALA A 41 29.81 47.20 7.86
CA ALA A 41 28.97 46.54 8.85
C ALA A 41 27.73 45.91 8.22
N GLU A 42 27.06 46.61 7.31
CA GLU A 42 25.90 46.11 6.57
C GLU A 42 26.30 44.95 5.65
N GLY A 43 27.40 45.07 4.92
CA GLY A 43 27.93 44.01 4.06
C GLY A 43 28.29 42.75 4.83
N LEU A 44 28.95 42.89 5.98
CA LEU A 44 29.27 41.77 6.87
C LEU A 44 28.00 41.14 7.45
N ALA A 45 27.04 41.95 7.92
CA ALA A 45 25.77 41.47 8.43
C ALA A 45 24.91 40.80 7.35
N ALA A 46 24.96 41.27 6.10
CA ALA A 46 24.29 40.64 4.97
C ALA A 46 24.95 39.31 4.58
N ALA A 47 26.29 39.26 4.57
CA ALA A 47 27.03 38.03 4.31
C ALA A 47 26.77 36.96 5.39
N GLU A 48 26.76 37.34 6.66
CA GLU A 48 26.49 36.43 7.78
C GLU A 48 25.03 35.95 7.75
N ARG A 49 24.07 36.85 7.52
CA ARG A 49 22.66 36.45 7.33
C ARG A 49 22.49 35.52 6.15
N GLY A 50 23.11 35.81 5.01
CA GLY A 50 23.05 34.95 3.82
C GLY A 50 23.60 33.55 4.08
N LYS A 51 24.75 33.44 4.77
CA LYS A 51 25.31 32.14 5.16
C LYS A 51 24.40 31.39 6.13
N HIS A 52 23.89 32.08 7.16
CA HIS A 52 23.01 31.47 8.15
C HIS A 52 21.69 31.00 7.54
N GLU A 53 21.07 31.81 6.68
CA GLU A 53 19.86 31.46 5.95
C GLU A 53 20.10 30.31 4.99
N GLN A 54 21.25 30.27 4.31
CA GLN A 54 21.64 29.15 3.44
C GLN A 54 21.80 27.86 4.24
N GLU A 55 22.48 27.90 5.39
CA GLU A 55 22.65 26.72 6.26
C GLU A 55 21.30 26.25 6.80
N LEU A 56 20.44 27.17 7.24
CA LEU A 56 19.11 26.86 7.73
C LEU A 56 18.22 26.27 6.63
N ALA A 57 18.27 26.82 5.42
CA ALA A 57 17.55 26.31 4.26
C ALA A 57 18.04 24.91 3.87
N ALA A 58 19.36 24.68 3.88
CA ALA A 58 19.95 23.37 3.63
C ALA A 58 19.52 22.33 4.67
N LYS A 59 19.54 22.69 5.97
CA LYS A 59 19.05 21.82 7.06
C LYS A 59 17.56 21.49 6.89
N ARG A 60 16.71 22.51 6.66
CA ARG A 60 15.28 22.32 6.42
C ARG A 60 15.00 21.43 5.21
N SER A 61 15.74 21.61 4.12
CA SER A 61 15.62 20.78 2.93
C SER A 61 16.04 19.34 3.21
N ALA A 62 17.15 19.12 3.91
CA ALA A 62 17.60 17.79 4.30
C ALA A 62 16.59 17.08 5.23
N ASP A 63 16.04 17.80 6.21
CA ASP A 63 15.01 17.28 7.11
C ASP A 63 13.71 16.94 6.37
N ALA A 64 13.24 17.82 5.47
CA ALA A 64 12.07 17.57 4.65
C ALA A 64 12.27 16.35 3.73
N LEU A 65 13.46 16.19 3.15
CA LEU A 65 13.80 15.01 2.33
C LEU A 65 13.85 13.74 3.16
N ARG A 66 14.40 13.80 4.39
CA ARG A 66 14.43 12.66 5.31
C ARG A 66 13.02 12.26 5.73
N GLU A 67 12.19 13.21 6.13
CA GLU A 67 10.80 12.98 6.51
C GLU A 67 9.97 12.43 5.33
N ALA A 68 10.18 12.95 4.12
CA ALA A 68 9.53 12.44 2.92
C ALA A 68 9.94 10.99 2.61
N LYS A 69 11.22 10.64 2.78
CA LYS A 69 11.71 9.27 2.61
C LYS A 69 11.15 8.33 3.68
N GLU A 70 11.13 8.74 4.94
CA GLU A 70 10.56 7.97 6.05
C GLU A 70 9.07 7.71 5.81
N LYS A 71 8.30 8.75 5.47
CA LYS A 71 6.87 8.62 5.11
C LYS A 71 6.67 7.71 3.90
N SER A 72 7.46 7.86 2.84
CA SER A 72 7.36 7.01 1.66
C SER A 72 7.65 5.54 1.98
N ALA A 73 8.67 5.27 2.81
CA ALA A 73 9.00 3.92 3.23
C ALA A 73 7.88 3.31 4.09
N ASP A 74 7.31 4.09 5.00
CA ASP A 74 6.16 3.68 5.82
C ASP A 74 4.92 3.40 4.95
N PHE A 75 4.61 4.25 3.97
CA PHE A 75 3.52 4.00 3.01
C PHE A 75 3.71 2.70 2.22
N VAL A 76 4.93 2.43 1.74
CA VAL A 76 5.24 1.19 1.02
C VAL A 76 5.08 -0.02 1.96
N ALA A 77 5.62 0.03 3.17
CA ALA A 77 5.49 -1.04 4.15
C ALA A 77 4.02 -1.31 4.53
N GLN A 78 3.21 -0.26 4.70
CA GLN A 78 1.77 -0.39 4.95
C GLN A 78 1.05 -1.01 3.75
N ALA A 79 1.40 -0.62 2.52
CA ALA A 79 0.82 -1.17 1.30
C ALA A 79 1.17 -2.67 1.13
N GLU A 80 2.42 -3.05 1.38
CA GLU A 80 2.86 -4.46 1.35
C GLU A 80 2.15 -5.30 2.40
N LYS A 81 2.05 -4.79 3.64
CA LYS A 81 1.31 -5.46 4.72
C LYS A 81 -0.17 -5.63 4.36
N ARG A 82 -0.80 -4.59 3.78
CA ARG A 82 -2.20 -4.66 3.35
C ARG A 82 -2.38 -5.65 2.20
N ALA A 83 -1.45 -5.70 1.24
CA ALA A 83 -1.48 -6.66 0.15
C ALA A 83 -1.37 -8.11 0.68
N GLN A 84 -0.46 -8.36 1.62
CA GLN A 84 -0.33 -9.68 2.27
C GLN A 84 -1.62 -10.07 3.01
N GLN A 85 -2.23 -9.14 3.76
CA GLN A 85 -3.51 -9.39 4.43
C GLN A 85 -4.62 -9.75 3.44
N ILE A 86 -4.73 -9.03 2.32
CA ILE A 86 -5.71 -9.32 1.27
C ILE A 86 -5.48 -10.72 0.68
N VAL A 87 -4.23 -11.09 0.44
CA VAL A 87 -3.89 -12.43 -0.08
C VAL A 87 -4.27 -13.53 0.92
N GLU A 88 -3.98 -13.35 2.21
CA GLU A 88 -4.34 -14.33 3.24
C GLU A 88 -5.86 -14.42 3.45
N GLU A 89 -6.58 -13.30 3.42
CA GLU A 89 -8.04 -13.26 3.47
C GLU A 89 -8.67 -13.93 2.24
N ALA A 90 -8.11 -13.69 1.05
CA ALA A 90 -8.54 -14.35 -0.18
C ALA A 90 -8.29 -15.86 -0.15
N LYS A 91 -7.14 -16.31 0.37
CA LYS A 91 -6.85 -17.74 0.57
C LYS A 91 -7.81 -18.38 1.57
N GLY A 92 -8.08 -17.70 2.69
CA GLY A 92 -9.04 -18.16 3.70
C GLY A 92 -10.44 -18.33 3.11
N THR A 93 -10.91 -17.32 2.38
CA THR A 93 -12.19 -17.35 1.68
C THR A 93 -12.23 -18.45 0.61
N ALA A 94 -11.18 -18.58 -0.20
CA ALA A 94 -11.08 -19.63 -1.21
C ALA A 94 -11.14 -21.03 -0.61
N LYS A 95 -10.52 -21.25 0.57
CA LYS A 95 -10.59 -22.52 1.29
C LYS A 95 -12.02 -22.81 1.77
N ILE A 96 -12.71 -21.83 2.33
CA ILE A 96 -14.10 -21.97 2.77
C ILE A 96 -15.02 -22.31 1.59
N GLU A 97 -14.87 -21.62 0.47
CA GLU A 97 -15.65 -21.89 -0.73
C GLU A 97 -15.30 -23.26 -1.34
N ALA A 98 -14.03 -23.66 -1.36
CA ALA A 98 -13.62 -24.99 -1.79
C ALA A 98 -14.24 -26.09 -0.90
N ASP A 99 -14.23 -25.91 0.43
CA ASP A 99 -14.84 -26.85 1.37
C ASP A 99 -16.36 -26.95 1.15
N LYS A 100 -17.04 -25.83 0.85
CA LYS A 100 -18.47 -25.83 0.49
C LYS A 100 -18.73 -26.58 -0.82
N VAL A 101 -17.91 -26.37 -1.85
CA VAL A 101 -18.02 -27.08 -3.13
C VAL A 101 -17.83 -28.58 -2.93
N VAL A 102 -16.83 -28.99 -2.14
CA VAL A 102 -16.59 -30.40 -1.81
C VAL A 102 -17.75 -31.00 -1.02
N ALA A 103 -18.30 -30.27 -0.04
CA ALA A 103 -19.45 -30.73 0.74
C ALA A 103 -20.71 -30.89 -0.15
N GLY A 104 -20.97 -29.93 -1.04
CA GLY A 104 -22.05 -30.00 -2.02
C GLY A 104 -21.89 -31.20 -2.95
N ALA A 105 -20.70 -31.40 -3.52
CA ALA A 105 -20.42 -32.54 -4.38
C ALA A 105 -20.60 -33.89 -3.67
N LYS A 106 -20.21 -34.00 -2.39
CA LYS A 106 -20.47 -35.21 -1.60
C LYS A 106 -21.96 -35.47 -1.40
N ALA A 107 -22.74 -34.42 -1.11
CA ALA A 107 -24.18 -34.55 -0.95
C ALA A 107 -24.87 -34.97 -2.26
N GLU A 108 -24.44 -34.42 -3.39
CA GLU A 108 -24.90 -34.83 -4.72
C GLU A 108 -24.55 -36.30 -5.03
N ILE A 109 -23.32 -36.73 -4.73
CA ILE A 109 -22.90 -38.13 -4.89
C ILE A 109 -23.78 -39.05 -4.02
N GLU A 110 -24.05 -38.69 -2.77
CA GLU A 110 -24.91 -39.50 -1.89
C GLU A 110 -26.34 -39.62 -2.45
N GLN A 111 -26.89 -38.52 -2.98
CA GLN A 111 -28.20 -38.54 -3.62
C GLN A 111 -28.22 -39.41 -4.87
N GLU A 112 -27.19 -39.32 -5.72
CA GLU A 112 -27.07 -40.13 -6.93
C GLU A 112 -26.86 -41.61 -6.61
N VAL A 113 -26.11 -41.94 -5.55
CA VAL A 113 -25.97 -43.32 -5.07
C VAL A 113 -27.31 -43.88 -4.60
N GLU A 114 -28.13 -43.09 -3.89
CA GLU A 114 -29.44 -43.55 -3.44
C GLU A 114 -30.40 -43.77 -4.63
N ARG A 115 -30.40 -42.87 -5.62
CA ARG A 115 -31.13 -43.06 -6.88
C ARG A 115 -30.67 -44.32 -7.63
N ALA A 116 -29.36 -44.52 -7.74
CA ALA A 116 -28.78 -45.69 -8.39
C ALA A 116 -29.16 -46.99 -7.65
N LYS A 117 -29.18 -46.99 -6.31
CA LYS A 117 -29.66 -48.12 -5.51
C LYS A 117 -31.13 -48.42 -5.73
N GLN A 118 -31.99 -47.40 -5.83
CA GLN A 118 -33.41 -47.57 -6.11
C GLN A 118 -33.62 -48.21 -7.49
N GLN A 119 -32.98 -47.65 -8.53
CA GLN A 119 -33.00 -48.23 -9.87
C GLN A 119 -32.46 -49.66 -9.89
N LEU A 120 -31.39 -49.95 -9.14
CA LEU A 120 -30.84 -51.30 -9.04
C LEU A 120 -31.84 -52.26 -8.41
N ARG A 121 -32.57 -51.86 -7.36
CA ARG A 121 -33.61 -52.70 -6.73
C ARG A 121 -34.74 -53.02 -7.70
N GLU A 122 -35.19 -52.05 -8.49
CA GLU A 122 -36.20 -52.24 -9.53
C GLU A 122 -35.72 -53.27 -10.57
N ARG A 123 -34.49 -53.09 -11.08
CA ARG A 123 -33.88 -54.05 -12.04
C ARG A 123 -33.72 -55.45 -11.47
N VAL A 124 -33.33 -55.57 -10.19
CA VAL A 124 -33.22 -56.88 -9.53
C VAL A 124 -34.59 -57.53 -9.37
N ALA A 125 -35.64 -56.77 -9.03
CA ALA A 125 -36.99 -57.28 -8.95
C ALA A 125 -37.51 -57.76 -10.32
N GLU A 126 -37.30 -56.97 -11.38
CA GLU A 126 -37.61 -57.37 -12.77
C GLU A 126 -36.90 -58.67 -13.17
N LEU A 127 -35.60 -58.78 -12.88
CA LEU A 127 -34.81 -59.98 -13.16
C LEU A 127 -35.25 -61.19 -12.34
N ALA A 128 -35.64 -60.99 -11.07
CA ALA A 128 -36.16 -62.06 -10.23
C ALA A 128 -37.48 -62.61 -10.74
N VAL A 129 -38.40 -61.73 -11.18
CA VAL A 129 -39.67 -62.14 -11.80
C VAL A 129 -39.41 -62.88 -13.11
N ALA A 130 -38.56 -62.34 -14.00
CA ALA A 130 -38.20 -63.00 -15.26
C ALA A 130 -37.50 -64.36 -15.03
N GLY A 131 -36.65 -64.46 -14.00
CA GLY A 131 -36.01 -65.70 -13.56
C GLY A 131 -37.03 -66.73 -13.07
N ALA A 132 -37.95 -66.32 -12.20
CA ALA A 132 -39.03 -67.16 -11.67
C ALA A 132 -39.97 -67.65 -12.80
N GLU A 133 -40.36 -66.78 -13.73
CA GLU A 133 -41.15 -67.16 -14.90
C GLU A 133 -40.43 -68.21 -15.75
N LYS A 134 -39.11 -68.09 -15.94
CA LYS A 134 -38.30 -69.03 -16.72
C LYS A 134 -38.17 -70.39 -16.03
N ILE A 135 -38.05 -70.42 -14.70
CA ILE A 135 -38.04 -71.66 -13.90
C ILE A 135 -39.42 -72.32 -13.96
N LEU A 136 -40.49 -71.56 -13.70
CA LEU A 136 -41.86 -72.07 -13.74
C LEU A 136 -42.23 -72.64 -15.11
N ARG A 137 -41.83 -71.98 -16.21
CA ARG A 137 -42.00 -72.52 -17.58
C ARG A 137 -41.26 -73.85 -17.78
N LYS A 138 -40.09 -74.06 -17.17
CA LYS A 138 -39.35 -75.34 -17.27
C LYS A 138 -40.02 -76.45 -16.46
N GLU A 139 -40.44 -76.16 -15.23
CA GLU A 139 -41.12 -77.13 -14.35
C GLU A 139 -42.50 -77.51 -14.89
N ILE A 140 -43.30 -76.55 -15.37
CA ILE A 140 -44.59 -76.83 -16.02
C ILE A 140 -44.38 -77.69 -17.27
N ASN A 141 -43.37 -77.41 -18.11
CA ASN A 141 -43.09 -78.28 -19.25
C ASN A 141 -42.65 -79.68 -18.80
N ALA A 142 -41.80 -79.82 -17.78
CA ALA A 142 -41.39 -81.15 -17.28
C ALA A 142 -42.55 -81.96 -16.70
N SER A 143 -43.41 -81.35 -15.89
CA SER A 143 -44.63 -81.95 -15.35
C SER A 143 -45.64 -82.26 -16.47
N ALA A 144 -45.92 -81.30 -17.35
CA ALA A 144 -46.84 -81.52 -18.46
C ALA A 144 -46.33 -82.59 -19.43
N HIS A 145 -45.02 -82.66 -19.69
CA HIS A 145 -44.42 -83.74 -20.48
C HIS A 145 -44.50 -85.09 -19.76
N ALA A 146 -44.33 -85.15 -18.44
CA ALA A 146 -44.49 -86.38 -17.66
C ALA A 146 -45.95 -86.87 -17.67
N ASP A 147 -46.91 -85.97 -17.51
CA ASP A 147 -48.35 -86.28 -17.55
C ASP A 147 -48.78 -86.73 -18.95
N MET A 148 -48.28 -86.06 -20.01
CA MET A 148 -48.50 -86.52 -21.39
C MET A 148 -47.90 -87.91 -21.65
N LEU A 149 -46.71 -88.21 -21.11
CA LEU A 149 -46.10 -89.54 -21.23
C LEU A 149 -46.86 -90.61 -20.45
N ALA A 150 -47.44 -90.27 -19.30
CA ALA A 150 -48.26 -91.18 -18.49
C ALA A 150 -49.60 -91.48 -19.17
N ALA A 151 -50.28 -90.47 -19.71
CA ALA A 151 -51.51 -90.64 -20.46
C ALA A 151 -51.29 -91.50 -21.72
N LEU A 152 -50.19 -91.28 -22.46
CA LEU A 152 -49.85 -92.09 -23.64
C LEU A 152 -49.58 -93.56 -23.31
N LYS A 153 -49.13 -93.87 -22.08
CA LYS A 153 -48.93 -95.25 -21.61
C LYS A 153 -50.23 -95.94 -21.17
N GLN A 154 -51.27 -95.19 -20.82
CA GLN A 154 -52.58 -95.75 -20.46
C GLN A 154 -53.43 -96.10 -21.67
N ASP A 155 -53.20 -95.44 -22.81
CA ASP A 155 -53.90 -95.70 -24.08
C ASP A 155 -53.28 -96.86 -24.91
N LEU A 156 -52.28 -97.58 -24.37
CA LEU A 156 -51.67 -98.80 -24.94
C LEU A 156 -52.00 -100.01 -24.07
#